data_AF-A0A8J2XIS1-F1
#
_entry.id   AF-A0A8J2XIS1-F1
#
_cell.length_a   1.000
_cell.length_b   1.000
_cell.length_c   1.000
_cell.angle_alpha   90.00
_cell.angle_beta   90.00
_cell.angle_gamma   90.00
#
_symmetry.space_group_name_H-M   'P 1'
#
loop_
_entity.id
_entity.type
_entity.pdbx_description
1 polymer ?
#
loop_
_entity_poly.entity_id
_entity_poly.type
_entity_poly.pdbx_seq_one_letter_code
_entity_poly.pdbx_strand_id
1 'polypeptide(L)'
;MKKVLFISSLIIVLGSALTYFVLKENQQLSSNMKNPEFFCGTEDSFPEELSEGKNLFNINCAACHKLNKISDPPILENNIKNYSLESFQKFVHNEERNRENIFEPTECMPFPNLKQEELENIYNYIIYSVN
;
A
#
# COMPACT_ATOMS: atom_id res chain seq x y z
N MET A 1 -5.12 9.07 -61.35
CA MET A 1 -5.25 9.80 -60.07
C MET A 1 -6.30 9.19 -59.14
N LYS A 2 -7.59 9.08 -59.51
CA LYS A 2 -8.65 8.50 -58.64
C LYS A 2 -8.35 7.06 -58.14
N LYS A 3 -7.79 6.19 -59.00
CA LYS A 3 -7.40 4.81 -58.61
C LYS A 3 -6.27 4.76 -57.58
N VAL A 4 -5.31 5.69 -57.67
CA VAL A 4 -4.18 5.79 -56.73
C VAL A 4 -4.65 6.31 -55.37
N LEU A 5 -5.59 7.28 -55.37
CA LEU A 5 -6.23 7.76 -54.14
C LEU A 5 -7.06 6.68 -53.45
N PHE A 6 -7.76 5.84 -54.22
CA PHE A 6 -8.53 4.73 -53.67
C PHE A 6 -7.62 3.66 -53.02
N ILE A 7 -6.51 3.30 -53.66
CA ILE A 7 -5.55 2.33 -53.11
C ILE A 7 -4.90 2.86 -51.84
N SER A 8 -4.50 4.14 -51.81
CA SER A 8 -3.93 4.78 -50.62
C SER A 8 -4.90 4.77 -49.43
N SER A 9 -6.18 5.11 -49.66
CA SER A 9 -7.21 5.06 -48.61
C SER A 9 -7.40 3.66 -48.03
N LEU A 10 -7.31 2.64 -48.88
CA LEU A 10 -7.53 1.24 -48.47
C LEU A 10 -6.38 0.74 -47.59
N ILE A 11 -5.15 1.14 -47.90
CA ILE A 11 -3.95 0.86 -47.10
C ILE A 11 -4.01 1.54 -45.73
N ILE A 12 -4.47 2.79 -45.66
CA ILE A 12 -4.57 3.54 -44.40
C ILE A 12 -5.59 2.88 -43.46
N VAL A 13 -6.76 2.47 -43.98
CA VAL A 13 -7.80 1.82 -43.18
C VAL A 13 -7.37 0.44 -42.67
N LEU A 14 -6.67 -0.34 -43.50
CA LEU A 14 -6.10 -1.62 -43.08
C LEU A 14 -4.98 -1.44 -42.05
N GLY A 15 -4.11 -0.45 -42.25
CA GLY A 15 -3.05 -0.13 -41.31
C GLY A 15 -3.59 0.29 -39.94
N SER A 16 -4.60 1.17 -39.91
CA SER A 16 -5.23 1.61 -38.65
C SER A 16 -6.01 0.49 -37.96
N ALA A 17 -6.65 -0.41 -38.70
CA ALA A 17 -7.31 -1.58 -38.14
C ALA A 17 -6.29 -2.56 -37.51
N LEU A 18 -5.16 -2.79 -38.18
CA LEU A 18 -4.08 -3.64 -37.66
C LEU A 18 -3.44 -3.06 -36.40
N THR A 19 -3.13 -1.76 -36.38
CA THR A 19 -2.58 -1.11 -35.18
C THR A 19 -3.57 -1.11 -34.03
N TYR A 20 -4.86 -0.86 -34.30
CA TYR A 20 -5.92 -0.98 -33.30
C TYR A 20 -6.00 -2.39 -32.71
N PHE A 21 -5.91 -3.44 -33.55
CA PHE A 21 -5.96 -4.83 -33.09
C PHE A 21 -4.76 -5.19 -32.20
N VAL A 22 -3.55 -4.78 -32.60
CA VAL A 22 -2.31 -4.98 -31.81
C VAL A 22 -2.37 -4.23 -30.47
N LEU A 23 -2.87 -2.99 -30.45
CA LEU A 23 -3.02 -2.21 -29.21
C LEU A 23 -4.07 -2.82 -28.27
N LYS A 24 -5.17 -3.35 -28.82
CA LYS A 24 -6.21 -4.04 -28.04
C LYS A 24 -5.70 -5.32 -27.37
N GLU A 25 -4.88 -6.09 -28.06
CA GLU A 25 -4.25 -7.31 -27.51
C GLU A 25 -3.26 -6.96 -26.39
N ASN A 26 -2.48 -5.88 -26.55
CA ASN A 26 -1.52 -5.43 -25.54
C ASN A 26 -2.21 -4.89 -24.26
N GLN A 27 -3.40 -4.27 -24.39
CA GLN A 27 -4.20 -3.88 -23.22
C GLN A 27 -4.75 -5.08 -22.44
N GLN A 28 -5.06 -6.20 -23.09
CA GLN A 28 -5.46 -7.43 -22.39
C GLN A 28 -4.29 -8.12 -21.68
N LEU A 29 -3.06 -7.93 -22.15
CA LEU A 29 -1.86 -8.44 -21.48
C LEU A 29 -1.55 -7.65 -20.19
N SER A 30 -1.88 -6.36 -20.15
CA SER A 30 -1.76 -5.54 -18.93
C SER A 30 -2.84 -5.83 -17.89
N SER A 31 -4.00 -6.39 -18.28
CA SER A 31 -5.06 -6.80 -17.33
C SER A 31 -5.03 -8.28 -16.96
N ASN A 32 -4.16 -9.08 -17.60
CA ASN A 32 -3.89 -10.48 -17.26
C ASN A 32 -2.46 -10.65 -16.74
N MET A 33 -1.90 -9.64 -16.09
CA MET A 33 -0.78 -9.90 -15.20
C MET A 33 -1.35 -10.66 -14.02
N LYS A 34 -1.27 -12.00 -14.08
CA LYS A 34 -1.46 -12.84 -12.91
C LYS A 34 -0.51 -12.26 -11.86
N ASN A 35 -1.08 -11.70 -10.80
CA ASN A 35 -0.35 -11.17 -9.66
C ASN A 35 0.77 -12.17 -9.32
N PRO A 36 2.05 -11.77 -9.21
CA PRO A 36 3.10 -12.69 -8.82
C PRO A 36 2.63 -13.48 -7.60
N GLU A 37 2.55 -14.80 -7.72
CA GLU A 37 2.22 -15.67 -6.61
C GLU A 37 3.32 -15.52 -5.56
N PHE A 38 3.08 -14.65 -4.59
CA PHE A 38 3.90 -14.57 -3.40
C PHE A 38 3.72 -15.89 -2.64
N PHE A 39 4.69 -16.80 -2.79
CA PHE A 39 4.76 -18.11 -2.13
C PHE A 39 4.73 -18.02 -0.59
N CYS A 40 4.83 -16.82 -0.02
CA CYS A 40 4.50 -16.55 1.37
C CYS A 40 3.03 -16.08 1.44
N GLY A 41 2.11 -17.04 1.46
CA GLY A 41 0.67 -16.80 1.40
C GLY A 41 0.13 -15.96 2.56
N THR A 42 -0.56 -14.88 2.21
CA THR A 42 -1.97 -14.63 2.52
C THR A 42 -2.50 -13.60 1.52
N GLU A 43 -3.58 -13.92 0.80
CA GLU A 43 -4.44 -12.87 0.22
C GLU A 43 -5.19 -12.25 1.39
N ASP A 44 -4.63 -11.21 1.98
CA ASP A 44 -5.43 -10.34 2.82
C ASP A 44 -6.15 -9.37 1.88
N SER A 45 -7.42 -9.64 1.61
CA SER A 45 -8.29 -8.73 0.85
C SER A 45 -8.60 -7.50 1.72
N PHE A 46 -7.68 -6.54 1.76
CA PHE A 46 -7.91 -5.24 2.38
C PHE A 46 -8.65 -4.31 1.42
N PRO A 47 -9.47 -3.37 1.93
CA PRO A 47 -9.93 -2.23 1.15
C PRO A 47 -8.75 -1.53 0.44
N GLU A 48 -8.93 -1.14 -0.82
CA GLU A 48 -7.88 -0.52 -1.64
C GLU A 48 -7.32 0.76 -0.98
N GLU A 49 -8.17 1.51 -0.31
CA GLU A 49 -7.82 2.71 0.47
C GLU A 49 -6.82 2.46 1.63
N LEU A 50 -6.69 1.22 2.10
CA LEU A 50 -5.76 0.85 3.17
C LEU A 50 -4.44 0.26 2.66
N SER A 51 -4.31 0.07 1.34
CA SER A 51 -3.14 -0.56 0.73
C SER A 51 -1.84 0.21 1.04
N GLU A 52 -1.90 1.54 0.96
CA GLU A 52 -0.74 2.40 1.25
C GLU A 52 -0.35 2.31 2.73
N GLY A 53 -1.33 2.35 3.64
CA GLY A 53 -1.10 2.17 5.08
C GLY A 53 -0.48 0.81 5.41
N LYS A 54 -0.95 -0.26 4.77
CA LYS A 54 -0.37 -1.61 4.88
C LYS A 54 1.09 -1.63 4.44
N ASN A 55 1.40 -1.04 3.29
CA ASN A 55 2.75 -1.01 2.74
C ASN A 55 3.71 -0.24 3.68
N LEU A 56 3.31 0.96 4.09
CA LEU A 56 4.07 1.79 5.01
C LEU A 56 4.29 1.11 6.37
N PHE A 57 3.27 0.45 6.92
CA PHE A 57 3.40 -0.34 8.15
C PHE A 57 4.39 -1.49 7.98
N ASN A 58 4.33 -2.22 6.87
CA ASN A 58 5.24 -3.34 6.60
C ASN A 58 6.70 -2.89 6.49
N ILE A 59 6.96 -1.72 5.92
CA ILE A 59 8.31 -1.16 5.77
C ILE A 59 8.87 -0.67 7.10
N ASN A 60 8.05 0.02 7.91
CA ASN A 60 8.55 0.79 9.06
C ASN A 60 8.29 0.12 10.41
N CYS A 61 7.20 -0.63 10.53
CA CYS A 61 6.67 -1.08 11.83
C CYS A 61 6.73 -2.61 11.99
N ALA A 62 6.55 -3.36 10.90
CA ALA A 62 6.35 -4.82 10.95
C ALA A 62 7.56 -5.63 11.44
N ALA A 63 8.74 -5.02 11.50
CA ALA A 63 9.93 -5.64 12.08
C ALA A 63 9.79 -5.85 13.60
N CYS A 64 9.06 -4.96 14.27
CA CYS A 64 8.86 -5.01 15.73
C CYS A 64 7.40 -5.31 16.11
N HIS A 65 6.44 -4.84 15.31
CA HIS A 65 5.01 -4.96 15.59
C HIS A 65 4.34 -5.93 14.63
N LYS A 66 3.40 -6.73 15.13
CA LYS A 66 2.70 -7.74 14.33
C LYS A 66 1.22 -7.70 14.62
N LEU A 67 0.46 -7.10 13.71
CA LEU A 67 -0.99 -7.06 13.81
C LEU A 67 -1.55 -8.50 13.81
N ASN A 68 -2.42 -8.80 14.76
CA ASN A 68 -3.20 -10.04 14.85
C ASN A 68 -2.41 -11.35 15.03
N LYS A 69 -1.18 -11.32 15.57
CA LYS A 69 -0.49 -12.55 16.02
C LYS A 69 0.06 -12.39 17.43
N ILE A 70 0.13 -13.52 18.14
CA ILE A 70 0.63 -13.70 19.53
C ILE A 70 2.01 -13.05 19.81
N SER A 71 2.76 -12.69 18.76
CA SER A 71 4.13 -12.22 18.82
C SER A 71 4.33 -10.70 18.90
N ASP A 72 3.28 -9.88 18.73
CA ASP A 72 3.35 -8.50 19.20
C ASP A 72 3.03 -8.54 20.69
N PRO A 73 3.85 -7.95 21.58
CA PRO A 73 3.40 -7.71 22.93
C PRO A 73 1.98 -7.12 22.85
N PRO A 74 1.02 -7.54 23.68
CA PRO A 74 -0.38 -7.09 23.60
C PRO A 74 -0.56 -5.56 23.74
N ILE A 75 0.54 -4.82 23.86
CA ILE A 75 0.72 -3.40 23.92
C ILE A 75 0.14 -2.70 22.68
N LEU A 76 0.45 -3.09 21.44
CA LEU A 76 -0.02 -2.29 20.29
C LEU A 76 -1.55 -2.34 20.19
N GLU A 77 -2.11 -3.54 20.20
CA GLU A 77 -3.56 -3.77 20.13
C GLU A 77 -4.30 -3.13 21.33
N ASN A 78 -3.76 -3.26 22.55
CA ASN A 78 -4.41 -2.70 23.74
C ASN A 78 -4.24 -1.18 23.88
N ASN A 79 -3.16 -0.60 23.35
CA ASN A 79 -2.90 0.83 23.51
C ASN A 79 -3.39 1.66 22.34
N ILE A 80 -3.41 1.16 21.10
CA ILE A 80 -3.77 1.98 19.94
C ILE A 80 -5.18 2.56 20.07
N LYS A 81 -6.09 1.85 20.74
CA LYS A 81 -7.45 2.32 21.06
C LYS A 81 -7.49 3.57 21.96
N ASN A 82 -6.40 3.86 22.68
CA ASN A 82 -6.25 5.04 23.53
C ASN A 82 -5.57 6.22 22.82
N TYR A 83 -5.11 6.04 21.59
CA TYR A 83 -4.50 7.11 20.79
C TYR A 83 -5.53 7.76 19.89
N SER A 84 -5.56 9.09 19.86
CA SER A 84 -6.07 9.81 18.70
C SER A 84 -5.03 9.77 17.57
N LEU A 85 -5.45 10.09 16.33
CA LEU A 85 -4.52 10.25 15.22
C LEU A 85 -3.40 11.26 15.54
N GLU A 86 -3.74 12.39 16.14
CA GLU A 86 -2.78 13.43 16.51
C GLU A 86 -1.75 12.92 17.52
N SER A 87 -2.22 12.29 18.61
CA SER A 87 -1.32 11.74 19.63
C SER A 87 -0.47 10.59 19.08
N PHE A 88 -1.01 9.80 18.14
CA PHE A 88 -0.23 8.77 17.45
C PHE A 88 0.89 9.39 16.63
N GLN A 89 0.60 10.43 15.84
CA GLN A 89 1.58 11.12 15.02
C GLN A 89 2.72 11.68 15.89
N LYS A 90 2.39 12.39 16.96
CA LYS A 90 3.38 12.93 17.91
C LYS A 90 4.21 11.85 18.59
N PHE A 91 3.60 10.73 18.98
CA PHE A 91 4.30 9.60 19.58
C PHE A 91 5.33 8.98 18.63
N VAL A 92 4.93 8.72 17.38
CA VAL A 92 5.78 8.11 16.35
C VAL A 92 6.94 9.05 15.96
N HIS A 93 6.70 10.36 15.93
CA HIS A 93 7.72 11.39 15.74
C HIS A 93 8.60 11.66 16.97
N ASN A 94 8.30 11.04 18.12
CA ASN A 94 9.03 11.22 19.39
C ASN A 94 8.83 12.57 20.08
N GLU A 95 7.71 13.24 19.84
CA GLU A 95 7.40 14.52 20.48
C GLU A 95 6.78 14.34 21.88
N GLU A 96 6.15 13.19 22.16
CA GLU A 96 5.39 12.93 23.40
C GLU A 96 5.81 11.67 24.17
N ARG A 97 7.03 11.14 23.98
CA ARG A 97 7.52 9.92 24.66
C ARG A 97 7.97 10.09 26.11
N ASN A 98 7.35 11.00 26.86
CA ASN A 98 7.57 11.13 28.31
C ASN A 98 6.85 10.02 29.10
N ARG A 99 7.01 8.76 28.71
CA ARG A 99 6.53 7.60 29.48
C ARG A 99 7.77 6.89 30.02
N GLU A 100 7.82 6.67 31.33
CA GLU A 100 8.79 5.74 31.91
C GLU A 100 8.74 4.45 31.09
N ASN A 101 9.89 4.03 30.54
CA ASN A 101 9.97 2.82 29.72
C ASN A 101 9.58 1.62 30.59
N ILE A 102 8.32 1.20 30.51
CA ILE A 102 7.82 0.00 31.20
C ILE A 102 8.58 -1.26 30.69
N PHE A 103 9.21 -1.14 29.52
CA PHE A 103 9.96 -2.19 28.84
C PHE A 103 11.43 -1.77 28.70
N GLU A 104 12.14 -1.56 29.81
CA GLU A 104 13.60 -1.53 29.72
C GLU A 104 14.10 -2.91 29.26
N PRO A 105 14.87 -3.00 28.14
CA PRO A 105 15.59 -1.90 27.48
C PRO A 105 15.04 -1.47 26.09
N THR A 106 13.89 -1.98 25.62
CA THR A 106 13.41 -1.76 24.25
C THR A 106 12.55 -0.49 24.13
N GLU A 107 13.21 0.63 23.88
CA GLU A 107 12.53 1.86 23.45
C GLU A 107 12.08 1.75 21.98
N CYS A 108 10.87 2.21 21.66
CA CYS A 108 10.41 2.30 20.27
C CYS A 108 11.30 3.29 19.49
N MET A 109 11.69 2.94 18.25
CA MET A 109 12.48 3.85 17.42
C MET A 109 11.64 5.03 16.92
N PRO A 110 12.16 6.27 16.85
CA PRO A 110 11.47 7.41 16.24
C PRO A 110 11.45 7.32 14.72
N PHE A 111 10.37 7.79 14.11
CA PHE A 111 10.24 7.88 12.65
C PHE A 111 10.01 9.33 12.18
N PRO A 112 10.92 10.27 12.46
CA PRO A 112 10.71 11.70 12.21
C PRO A 112 10.62 12.06 10.73
N ASN A 113 11.01 11.15 9.84
CA ASN A 113 11.01 11.36 8.40
C ASN A 113 9.66 11.01 7.73
N LEU A 114 8.76 10.33 8.43
CA LEU A 114 7.42 10.04 7.92
C LEU A 114 6.58 11.31 7.94
N LYS A 115 5.87 11.59 6.86
CA LYS A 115 4.93 12.72 6.78
C LYS A 115 3.67 12.42 7.59
N GLN A 116 2.94 13.46 7.99
CA GLN A 116 1.69 13.30 8.73
C GLN A 116 0.65 12.45 7.98
N GLU A 117 0.53 12.62 6.66
CA GLU A 117 -0.35 11.81 5.80
C GLU A 117 0.06 10.33 5.76
N GLU A 118 1.36 10.05 5.71
CA GLU A 118 1.88 8.66 5.76
C GLU A 118 1.55 8.02 7.11
N LEU A 119 1.68 8.78 8.20
CA LEU A 119 1.30 8.32 9.54
C LEU A 119 -0.21 8.14 9.70
N GLU A 120 -1.02 8.95 9.05
CA GLU A 120 -2.48 8.78 9.01
C GLU A 120 -2.88 7.50 8.28
N ASN A 121 -2.25 7.23 7.13
CA ASN A 121 -2.46 5.97 6.40
C ASN A 121 -2.09 4.75 7.25
N ILE A 122 -0.94 4.80 7.94
CA ILE A 122 -0.53 3.76 8.88
C ILE A 122 -1.55 3.61 10.02
N TYR A 123 -1.97 4.72 10.64
CA TYR A 123 -2.93 4.72 11.74
C TYR A 123 -4.26 4.08 11.33
N ASN A 124 -4.82 4.50 10.19
CA ASN A 124 -6.07 3.95 9.67
C ASN A 124 -5.96 2.45 9.39
N TYR A 125 -4.83 2.00 8.84
CA TYR A 125 -4.56 0.59 8.63
C TYR A 125 -4.48 -0.21 9.94
N ILE A 126 -3.78 0.30 10.96
CA ILE A 126 -3.70 -0.36 12.28
C ILE A 126 -5.09 -0.45 12.91
N ILE A 127 -5.83 0.67 12.96
CA ILE A 127 -7.18 0.72 13.54
C ILE A 127 -8.13 -0.25 12.83
N TYR A 128 -8.08 -0.32 11.51
CA TYR A 128 -8.86 -1.30 10.76
C TYR A 128 -8.47 -2.74 11.11
N SER A 129 -7.17 -3.00 11.27
CA SER A 129 -6.65 -4.35 11.47
C SER A 129 -6.87 -4.89 12.89
N VAL A 130 -6.98 -4.02 13.91
CA VAL A 130 -7.16 -4.40 15.33
C VAL A 130 -8.61 -4.36 15.82
N ASN A 131 -9.56 -4.03 14.94
CA ASN A 131 -11.00 -4.02 15.20
C ASN A 131 -11.66 -5.27 14.60
#